data_AF-A0A4R6NZP7-F1
#
_entry.id   AF-A0A4R6NZP7-F1
#
_cell.length_a   1.000
_cell.length_b   1.000
_cell.length_c   1.000
_cell.angle_alpha   90.00
_cell.angle_beta   90.00
_cell.angle_gamma   90.00
#
_symmetry.space_group_name_H-M   'P 1'
#
loop_
_entity.id
_entity.type
_entity.pdbx_description
1 polymer ?
#
loop_
_entity_poly.entity_id
_entity_poly.type
_entity_poly.pdbx_seq_one_letter_code
_entity_poly.pdbx_strand_id
1 'polypeptide(L)'
;MTRKPDPFEGAPCRSEEHTTWMRANRASKFDFRIDGEDDTRRNKRHHEMLRECRKCPATAHTACRELHDQLAATSESRVPGIWGGKVYADRTECEPIGDDNALIRRDELAA
;
A
#
# COMPACT_ATOMS: atom_id res chain seq x y z
N MET A 1 -28.35 20.81 3.54
CA MET A 1 -27.48 19.90 2.77
C MET A 1 -26.56 19.21 3.76
N THR A 2 -26.83 17.95 4.10
CA THR A 2 -25.98 17.19 5.03
C THR A 2 -24.70 16.82 4.29
N ARG A 3 -23.55 17.36 4.71
CA ARG A 3 -22.25 17.02 4.14
C ARG A 3 -22.07 15.50 4.31
N LYS A 4 -21.83 14.76 3.23
CA LYS A 4 -21.48 13.34 3.33
C LYS A 4 -20.22 13.22 4.22
N PRO A 5 -20.19 12.28 5.17
CA PRO A 5 -19.00 12.06 5.99
C PRO A 5 -17.83 11.70 5.08
N ASP A 6 -16.66 12.27 5.36
CA ASP A 6 -15.45 11.98 4.61
C ASP A 6 -15.00 10.55 4.94
N PRO A 7 -14.93 9.63 3.95
CA PRO A 7 -14.58 8.25 4.23
C PRO A 7 -13.15 8.08 4.77
N PHE A 8 -12.31 9.10 4.66
CA PHE A 8 -10.93 9.10 5.16
C PHE A 8 -10.75 9.92 6.44
N GLU A 9 -11.82 10.36 7.08
CA GLU A 9 -11.74 11.05 8.37
C GLU A 9 -10.98 10.17 9.38
N GLY A 10 -9.92 10.71 9.98
CA GLY A 10 -9.05 9.98 10.90
C GLY A 10 -8.07 8.99 10.25
N ALA A 11 -7.97 8.92 8.92
CA ALA A 11 -7.02 8.05 8.25
C ALA A 11 -5.56 8.51 8.51
N PRO A 12 -4.61 7.62 8.89
CA PRO A 12 -3.22 8.00 9.15
C PRO A 12 -2.51 8.67 7.97
N CYS A 13 -2.91 8.34 6.74
CA CYS A 13 -2.41 8.99 5.53
C CYS A 13 -2.84 10.46 5.35
N ARG A 14 -3.78 10.96 6.18
CA ARG A 14 -4.17 12.37 6.22
C ARG A 14 -3.72 13.08 7.51
N SER A 15 -2.94 12.39 8.34
CA SER A 15 -2.40 12.99 9.57
C SER A 15 -1.42 14.13 9.27
N GLU A 16 -1.33 15.08 10.20
CA GLU A 16 -0.34 16.16 10.15
C GLU A 16 1.10 15.61 10.21
N GLU A 17 1.31 14.54 10.99
CA GLU A 17 2.60 13.84 11.05
C GLU A 17 3.00 13.31 9.67
N HIS A 18 2.09 12.64 8.97
CA HIS A 18 2.36 12.16 7.63
C HIS A 18 2.63 13.33 6.66
N THR A 19 1.84 14.39 6.73
CA THR A 19 2.01 15.59 5.89
C THR A 19 3.37 16.26 6.10
N THR A 20 3.80 16.40 7.37
CA THR A 20 5.11 16.96 7.72
C THR A 20 6.24 16.08 7.19
N TRP A 21 6.10 14.76 7.33
CA TRP A 21 7.06 13.80 6.80
C TRP A 21 7.14 13.87 5.27
N MET A 22 6.01 13.97 4.57
CA MET A 22 5.97 14.09 3.11
C MET A 22 6.72 15.34 2.62
N ARG A 23 6.55 16.47 3.31
CA ARG A 23 7.26 17.71 2.97
C ARG A 23 8.77 17.56 3.12
N ALA A 24 9.23 16.88 4.17
CA ALA A 24 10.64 16.67 4.44
C ALA A 24 11.30 15.67 3.47
N ASN A 25 10.58 14.61 3.09
CA ASN A 25 11.14 13.50 2.31
C ASN A 25 10.76 13.52 0.82
N ARG A 26 9.84 14.41 0.42
CA ARG A 26 9.28 14.50 -0.95
C ARG A 26 8.69 13.19 -1.48
N ALA A 27 8.21 12.35 -0.58
CA ALA A 27 7.56 11.07 -0.88
C ALA A 27 6.45 10.80 0.15
N SER A 28 5.62 9.79 -0.07
CA SER A 28 4.69 9.28 0.94
C SER A 28 5.33 8.17 1.77
N LYS A 29 5.09 8.17 3.09
CA LYS A 29 5.43 7.02 3.96
C LYS A 29 4.82 5.72 3.44
N PHE A 30 3.70 5.78 2.70
CA PHE A 30 3.00 4.63 2.15
C PHE A 30 3.51 4.21 0.77
N ASP A 31 4.46 4.93 0.16
CA ASP A 31 4.99 4.59 -1.17
C ASP A 31 5.80 3.29 -1.13
N PHE A 32 5.75 2.52 -2.21
CA PHE A 32 6.55 1.31 -2.28
C PHE A 32 8.06 1.63 -2.26
N ARG A 33 8.47 2.73 -2.90
CA ARG A 33 9.88 3.13 -3.03
C ARG A 33 10.06 4.59 -2.64
N ILE A 34 11.15 4.88 -1.93
CA ILE A 34 11.64 6.23 -1.67
C ILE A 34 13.11 6.27 -2.13
N ASP A 35 13.49 7.33 -2.83
CA ASP A 35 14.86 7.47 -3.32
C ASP A 35 15.87 7.60 -2.18
N GLY A 36 16.96 6.84 -2.28
CA GLY A 36 18.00 6.78 -1.25
C GLY A 36 17.67 5.92 -0.03
N GLU A 37 16.52 5.23 -0.02
CA GLU A 37 16.17 4.28 1.04
C GLU A 37 16.77 2.89 0.76
N ASP A 38 17.49 2.33 1.74
CA ASP A 38 17.97 0.95 1.67
C ASP A 38 16.86 -0.07 1.94
N ASP A 39 17.08 -1.32 1.52
CA ASP A 39 16.10 -2.40 1.65
C ASP A 39 15.63 -2.65 3.09
N THR A 40 16.52 -2.49 4.08
CA THR A 40 16.19 -2.72 5.49
C THR A 40 15.23 -1.64 5.99
N ARG A 41 15.53 -0.37 5.68
CA ARG A 41 14.65 0.76 6.01
C ARG A 41 13.30 0.66 5.29
N ARG A 42 13.31 0.32 4.00
CA ARG A 42 12.09 0.11 3.21
C ARG A 42 11.20 -0.96 3.84
N ASN A 43 11.76 -2.15 4.12
CA ASN A 43 10.99 -3.25 4.69
C ASN A 43 10.41 -2.90 6.07
N LYS A 44 11.20 -2.23 6.92
CA LYS A 44 10.74 -1.76 8.22
C LYS A 44 9.58 -0.77 8.07
N ARG A 45 9.73 0.24 7.21
CA ARG A 45 8.70 1.25 6.94
C ARG A 45 7.44 0.63 6.37
N HIS A 46 7.56 -0.30 5.43
CA HIS A 46 6.40 -0.99 4.85
C HIS A 46 5.62 -1.77 5.91
N HIS A 47 6.30 -2.52 6.77
CA HIS A 47 5.64 -3.23 7.86
C HIS A 47 4.94 -2.27 8.83
N GLU A 48 5.59 -1.16 9.18
CA GLU A 48 5.01 -0.13 10.06
C GLU A 48 3.77 0.50 9.43
N MET A 49 3.89 0.97 8.19
CA MET A 49 2.81 1.67 7.49
C MET A 49 1.67 0.75 7.09
N LEU A 50 1.93 -0.55 6.86
CA LEU A 50 0.88 -1.54 6.66
C LEU A 50 0.04 -1.71 7.93
N ARG A 51 0.69 -1.75 9.11
CA ARG A 51 -0.02 -1.80 10.40
C ARG A 51 -0.84 -0.53 10.62
N GLU A 52 -0.28 0.64 10.33
CA GLU A 52 -1.02 1.91 10.44
C GLU A 52 -2.21 1.96 9.47
N CYS A 53 -2.03 1.54 8.21
CA CYS A 53 -3.10 1.52 7.22
C CYS A 53 -4.26 0.60 7.65
N ARG A 54 -3.96 -0.53 8.28
CA ARG A 54 -4.98 -1.47 8.80
C ARG A 54 -5.80 -0.91 9.97
N LYS A 55 -5.37 0.19 10.61
CA LYS A 55 -6.17 0.88 11.64
C LYS A 55 -7.30 1.74 11.07
N CYS A 56 -7.29 2.03 9.76
CA CYS A 56 -8.37 2.78 9.14
C CYS A 56 -9.71 2.03 9.24
N PRO A 57 -10.85 2.75 9.30
CA PRO A 57 -12.16 2.11 9.27
C PRO A 57 -12.40 1.40 7.92
N ALA A 58 -13.27 0.40 7.92
CA ALA A 58 -13.56 -0.40 6.72
C ALA A 58 -14.06 0.46 5.54
N THR A 59 -14.81 1.53 5.80
CA THR A 59 -15.26 2.51 4.80
C THR A 59 -14.09 3.23 4.13
N ALA A 60 -13.06 3.59 4.89
CA ALA A 60 -11.84 4.18 4.36
C ALA A 60 -11.06 3.18 3.50
N HIS A 61 -11.01 1.90 3.89
CA HIS A 61 -10.35 0.86 3.08
C HIS A 61 -11.01 0.67 1.72
N THR A 62 -12.34 0.60 1.68
CA THR A 62 -13.08 0.48 0.43
C THR A 62 -12.86 1.70 -0.45
N ALA A 63 -13.05 2.91 0.08
CA ALA A 63 -12.81 4.15 -0.66
C ALA A 63 -11.36 4.29 -1.15
N CYS A 64 -10.38 3.82 -0.35
CA CYS A 64 -8.96 3.85 -0.73
C CYS A 64 -8.65 2.91 -1.89
N ARG A 65 -9.25 1.71 -1.90
CA ARG A 65 -9.11 0.75 -3.00
C ARG A 65 -9.78 1.26 -4.28
N GLU A 66 -10.99 1.79 -4.17
CA GLU A 66 -11.70 2.39 -5.31
C GLU A 66 -10.90 3.57 -5.91
N LEU A 67 -10.31 4.41 -5.06
CA LEU A 67 -9.44 5.50 -5.51
C LEU A 67 -8.20 4.96 -6.24
N HIS A 68 -7.59 3.88 -5.73
CA HIS A 68 -6.45 3.24 -6.38
C HIS A 68 -6.82 2.68 -7.76
N ASP A 69 -7.96 2.02 -7.87
CA ASP A 69 -8.46 1.48 -9.14
C ASP A 69 -8.79 2.60 -10.15
N GLN A 70 -9.36 3.72 -9.69
CA GLN A 70 -9.61 4.90 -10.53
C GLN A 70 -8.31 5.54 -11.02
N LEU A 71 -7.31 5.65 -10.14
CA LEU A 71 -5.99 6.14 -10.51
C LEU A 71 -5.37 5.21 -11.55
N ALA A 72 -5.39 3.90 -11.31
CA ALA A 72 -4.87 2.91 -12.25
C ALA A 72 -5.54 2.96 -13.63
N ALA A 73 -6.85 3.20 -13.68
CA ALA A 73 -7.59 3.39 -14.92
C ALA A 73 -7.20 4.67 -15.67
N THR A 74 -6.75 5.71 -14.95
CA THR A 74 -6.38 7.01 -15.53
C THR A 74 -4.90 7.07 -15.94
N SER A 75 -4.01 6.42 -15.17
CA SER A 75 -2.56 6.40 -15.40
C SER A 75 -2.08 5.18 -16.18
N GLU A 76 -2.99 4.32 -16.65
CA GLU A 76 -2.73 3.04 -17.32
C GLU A 76 -1.78 2.09 -16.53
N SER A 77 -1.57 2.38 -15.25
CA SER A 77 -0.61 1.69 -14.38
C SER A 77 -1.02 1.83 -12.92
N ARG A 78 -0.87 0.75 -12.15
CA ARG A 78 -1.16 0.77 -10.71
C ARG A 78 -0.09 1.55 -9.98
N VAL A 79 -0.52 2.53 -9.18
CA VAL A 79 0.38 3.32 -8.34
C VAL A 79 0.96 2.42 -7.23
N PRO A 80 2.28 2.22 -7.16
CA PRO A 80 2.89 1.39 -6.13
C PRO A 80 2.74 2.01 -4.74
N GLY A 81 2.54 1.18 -3.72
CA GLY A 81 2.42 1.61 -2.33
C GLY A 81 1.39 0.82 -1.54
N ILE A 82 1.01 1.33 -0.38
CA ILE A 82 0.04 0.70 0.51
C ILE A 82 -1.31 1.38 0.33
N TRP A 83 -2.30 0.64 -0.18
CA TRP A 83 -3.64 1.13 -0.46
C TRP A 83 -4.68 0.23 0.21
N GLY A 84 -5.52 0.80 1.08
CA GLY A 84 -6.61 0.08 1.76
C GLY A 84 -6.18 -1.22 2.46
N GLY A 85 -4.98 -1.22 3.05
CA GLY A 85 -4.40 -2.36 3.77
C GLY A 85 -3.71 -3.41 2.88
N LYS A 86 -3.57 -3.17 1.57
CA LYS A 86 -2.86 -4.03 0.63
C LYS A 86 -1.59 -3.35 0.11
N VAL A 87 -0.55 -4.14 -0.13
CA VAL A 87 0.72 -3.67 -0.73
C VAL A 87 0.65 -3.89 -2.23
N TYR A 88 0.92 -2.84 -2.99
CA TYR A 88 1.08 -2.85 -4.44
C TYR A 88 2.54 -2.57 -4.76
N ALA A 89 3.25 -3.56 -5.26
CA ALA A 89 4.66 -3.41 -5.63
C ALA A 89 4.80 -2.74 -7.00
N ASP A 90 5.97 -2.14 -7.23
CA ASP A 90 6.38 -1.50 -8.51
C ASP A 90 6.30 -2.45 -9.71
N ARG A 91 6.38 -3.75 -9.44
CA ARG A 91 6.24 -4.82 -10.43
C ARG A 91 4.83 -5.38 -10.41
N THR A 92 3.97 -4.84 -11.26
CA THR A 92 2.92 -5.66 -11.87
C THR A 92 2.97 -5.50 -13.38
N GLU A 93 3.90 -6.23 -14.01
CA GLU A 93 3.41 -7.12 -15.07
C GLU A 93 2.44 -8.08 -14.36
N CYS A 94 1.22 -8.19 -14.88
CA CYS A 94 0.14 -8.96 -14.27
C CYS A 94 0.55 -10.40 -13.97
N GLU A 95 0.89 -10.75 -12.73
CA GLU A 95 0.57 -12.07 -12.16
C GLU A 95 0.20 -11.93 -10.67
N PRO A 96 -0.97 -12.45 -10.25
CA PRO A 96 -1.35 -12.44 -8.84
C PRO A 96 -0.41 -13.36 -8.07
N ILE A 97 0.33 -12.81 -7.12
CA ILE A 97 0.99 -13.62 -6.09
C ILE A 97 -0.13 -14.23 -5.26
N GLY A 98 -0.41 -15.51 -5.51
CA GLY A 98 -1.42 -16.28 -4.79
C GLY A 98 -1.19 -16.23 -3.28
N ASP A 99 -2.29 -15.97 -2.57
CA ASP A 99 -2.41 -16.15 -1.13
C ASP A 99 -2.07 -17.60 -0.73
N ASP A 100 -1.42 -17.70 0.44
CA ASP A 100 -1.34 -18.85 1.34
C ASP A 100 -0.53 -20.11 0.94
N ASN A 101 0.53 -20.36 1.73
CA ASN A 101 0.79 -21.70 2.30
C ASN A 101 1.34 -22.82 1.39
N ALA A 102 2.45 -22.58 0.69
CA ALA A 102 3.27 -23.65 0.12
C ALA A 102 4.54 -23.91 0.96
N LEU A 103 4.33 -24.30 2.21
CA LEU A 103 5.32 -25.03 3.00
C LEU A 103 5.38 -26.49 2.49
N ILE A 104 6.58 -26.91 2.06
CA ILE A 104 7.09 -28.30 2.04
C ILE A 104 6.65 -29.22 0.87
N ARG A 105 7.67 -29.92 0.32
CA ARG A 105 7.71 -31.07 -0.62
C ARG A 105 7.88 -30.64 -2.09
N ARG A 106 8.85 -31.14 -2.85
CA ARG A 106 9.49 -32.47 -2.81
C ARG A 106 10.73 -32.48 -3.70
N ASP A 107 11.80 -33.06 -3.16
CA ASP A 107 12.78 -33.88 -3.87
C ASP A 107 12.11 -34.85 -4.88
N GLU A 108 12.88 -35.36 -5.85
CA GLU A 108 12.53 -36.39 -6.86
C GLU A 108 11.83 -35.93 -8.16
N LEU A 109 12.63 -35.70 -9.22
CA LEU A 109 12.63 -36.56 -10.42
C LEU A 109 13.71 -36.08 -11.41
N ALA A 110 14.92 -36.63 -11.30
CA ALA A 110 15.85 -36.70 -12.42
C ALA A 110 15.80 -38.15 -12.93
N ALA A 111 15.15 -38.33 -14.07
CA ALA A 111 15.18 -39.53 -14.88
C ALA A 111 16.47 -39.60 -15.70
#